data_AF-A0A931UBJ2-F1
#
_entry.id   AF-A0A931UBJ2-F1
#
_cell.length_a   1.000
_cell.length_b   1.000
_cell.length_c   1.000
_cell.angle_alpha   90.00
_cell.angle_beta   90.00
_cell.angle_gamma   90.00
#
_symmetry.space_group_name_H-M   'P 1'
#
loop_
_entity.id
_entity.type
_entity.pdbx_description
1 polymer ?
#
loop_
_entity_poly.entity_id
_entity_poly.type
_entity_poly.pdbx_seq_one_letter_code
_entity_poly.pdbx_strand_id
1 'polypeptide(L)'
;MTNTLHRYSEHYAFDGRPASPEPIKDDYIVFAMASRGLNDENLVEKYRRFLRLALKHNPVNIGDASKGGMLRPRTDMNPTAHWRRDQRADPEQVIAGIEGHTTVAAVFDNYEAMKAFVEELKEENFGISVNISAPMDDARRCCQQTGITRHSVEYSIGFHGRVDKLPDGTTLELSTMCGHGMVSANFAKKMIEWTKENRRTPEEAARYLARFCICGVFNIRRAERIIRQACALQR
;
A
#
# COMPACT_ATOMS: atom_id res chain seq x y z
N MET A 1 -14.69 7.75 -4.93
CA MET A 1 -13.24 7.99 -4.99
C MET A 1 -12.66 6.78 -5.69
N THR A 2 -11.91 6.93 -6.78
CA THR A 2 -11.21 5.80 -7.39
C THR A 2 -10.03 5.45 -6.47
N ASN A 3 -9.87 4.18 -6.10
CA ASN A 3 -8.76 3.70 -5.28
C ASN A 3 -7.48 3.62 -6.12
N THR A 4 -7.17 4.70 -6.84
CA THR A 4 -6.07 4.80 -7.78
C THR A 4 -4.80 5.10 -7.02
N LEU A 5 -3.84 4.19 -7.07
CA LEU A 5 -2.52 4.41 -6.48
C LEU A 5 -1.52 4.70 -7.61
N HIS A 6 -1.15 5.97 -7.77
CA HIS A 6 -0.06 6.35 -8.68
C HIS A 6 1.29 6.08 -8.02
N ARG A 7 1.75 4.82 -8.06
CA ARG A 7 3.04 4.42 -7.49
C ARG A 7 4.16 4.66 -8.50
N TYR A 8 5.10 5.54 -8.15
CA TYR A 8 6.33 5.69 -8.91
C TYR A 8 7.22 4.46 -8.70
N SER A 9 7.97 4.09 -9.74
CA SER A 9 9.08 3.15 -9.68
C SER A 9 10.02 3.42 -10.85
N GLU A 10 11.19 2.78 -10.86
CA GLU A 10 12.12 2.85 -12.00
C GLU A 10 11.48 2.45 -13.34
N HIS A 11 10.41 1.65 -13.30
CA HIS A 11 9.62 1.32 -14.49
C HIS A 11 9.02 2.55 -15.18
N TYR A 12 8.78 3.61 -14.44
CA TYR A 12 8.25 4.90 -14.91
C TYR A 12 9.28 6.03 -14.83
N ALA A 13 10.57 5.71 -14.73
CA ALA A 13 11.63 6.72 -14.64
C ALA A 13 11.64 7.66 -15.86
N PHE A 14 11.87 8.95 -15.59
CA PHE A 14 11.95 10.00 -16.62
C PHE A 14 13.29 9.98 -17.34
N ASP A 15 14.37 9.86 -16.57
CA ASP A 15 15.75 9.83 -17.05
C ASP A 15 16.37 8.47 -16.74
N GLY A 16 17.17 7.94 -17.69
CA GLY A 16 17.86 6.66 -17.49
C GLY A 16 16.94 5.45 -17.40
N ARG A 17 15.68 5.55 -17.88
CA ARG A 17 14.75 4.43 -17.95
C ARG A 17 15.41 3.27 -18.72
N PRO A 18 15.55 2.08 -18.10
CA PRO A 18 16.07 0.91 -18.80
C PRO A 18 15.22 0.62 -20.05
N ALA A 19 15.85 0.09 -21.11
CA ALA A 19 15.13 -0.29 -22.33
C ALA A 19 13.99 -1.30 -22.04
N SER A 20 14.20 -2.17 -21.06
CA SER A 20 13.22 -3.12 -20.55
C SER A 20 13.18 -3.04 -19.02
N PRO A 21 12.44 -2.09 -18.44
CA PRO A 21 12.39 -1.95 -17.00
C PRO A 21 11.53 -3.05 -16.40
N GLU A 22 12.07 -3.75 -15.42
CA GLU A 22 11.32 -4.77 -14.68
C GLU A 22 10.12 -4.14 -13.96
N PRO A 23 8.93 -4.76 -14.04
CA PRO A 23 7.76 -4.30 -13.30
C PRO A 23 7.99 -4.48 -11.79
N ILE A 24 7.17 -3.77 -11.01
CA ILE A 24 7.13 -3.91 -9.55
C ILE A 24 6.65 -5.32 -9.20
N LYS A 25 7.44 -6.11 -8.48
CA LYS A 25 7.07 -7.49 -8.11
C LYS A 25 6.76 -7.70 -6.63
N ASP A 26 6.84 -6.64 -5.82
CA ASP A 26 6.74 -6.69 -4.36
C ASP A 26 5.69 -5.72 -3.78
N ASP A 27 4.65 -5.38 -4.56
CA ASP A 27 3.65 -4.39 -4.16
C ASP A 27 2.29 -4.62 -4.84
N TYR A 28 1.43 -5.36 -4.16
CA TYR A 28 0.09 -5.68 -4.65
C TYR A 28 -0.94 -5.30 -3.59
N ILE A 29 -1.97 -4.55 -3.99
CA ILE A 29 -2.97 -4.02 -3.08
C ILE A 29 -4.35 -4.43 -3.58
N VAL A 30 -5.12 -5.09 -2.71
CA VAL A 30 -6.50 -5.48 -2.99
C VAL A 30 -7.42 -4.66 -2.09
N PHE A 31 -8.35 -3.94 -2.71
CA PHE A 31 -9.33 -3.10 -2.04
C PHE A 31 -10.72 -3.72 -2.11
N ALA A 32 -11.54 -3.47 -1.09
CA ALA A 32 -12.99 -3.70 -1.17
C ALA A 32 -13.77 -2.46 -0.74
N MET A 33 -14.83 -2.15 -1.49
CA MET A 33 -15.71 -1.00 -1.24
C MET A 33 -17.15 -1.33 -1.68
N ALA A 34 -18.13 -1.00 -0.84
CA ALA A 34 -19.54 -1.03 -1.21
C ALA A 34 -20.01 0.31 -1.81
N SER A 35 -21.01 0.22 -2.67
CA SER A 35 -21.79 1.34 -3.17
C SER A 35 -22.93 1.63 -2.19
N ARG A 36 -22.99 2.87 -1.71
CA ARG A 36 -24.02 3.33 -0.76
C ARG A 36 -25.43 3.07 -1.28
N GLY A 37 -26.24 2.38 -0.49
CA GLY A 37 -27.63 2.06 -0.78
C GLY A 37 -27.84 1.01 -1.89
N LEU A 38 -26.78 0.35 -2.38
CA LEU A 38 -26.88 -0.66 -3.44
C LEU A 38 -26.45 -2.07 -2.98
N ASN A 39 -25.34 -2.18 -2.25
CA ASN A 39 -24.79 -3.47 -1.81
C ASN A 39 -24.14 -3.42 -0.42
N ASP A 40 -24.61 -2.51 0.44
CA ASP A 40 -24.10 -2.24 1.79
C ASP A 40 -24.88 -2.94 2.92
N GLU A 41 -25.72 -3.91 2.60
CA GLU A 41 -26.30 -4.81 3.60
C GLU A 41 -25.18 -5.58 4.33
N ASN A 42 -25.25 -5.62 5.67
CA ASN A 42 -24.24 -6.25 6.53
C ASN A 42 -22.80 -5.78 6.24
N LEU A 43 -22.63 -4.53 5.80
CA LEU A 43 -21.35 -4.00 5.30
C LEU A 43 -20.17 -4.20 6.23
N VAL A 44 -20.35 -3.86 7.52
CA VAL A 44 -19.28 -3.95 8.53
C VAL A 44 -18.76 -5.38 8.63
N GLU A 45 -19.65 -6.37 8.61
CA GLU A 45 -19.25 -7.78 8.70
C GLU A 45 -18.54 -8.25 7.42
N LYS A 46 -19.03 -7.84 6.24
CA LYS A 46 -18.35 -8.11 4.96
C LYS A 46 -16.90 -7.59 4.97
N TYR A 47 -16.70 -6.37 5.45
CA TYR A 47 -15.37 -5.77 5.56
C TYR A 47 -14.47 -6.45 6.60
N ARG A 48 -15.01 -6.79 7.77
CA ARG A 48 -14.27 -7.54 8.80
C ARG A 48 -13.84 -8.91 8.28
N ARG A 49 -14.75 -9.61 7.59
CA ARG A 49 -14.47 -10.92 6.98
C ARG A 49 -13.45 -10.82 5.85
N PHE A 50 -13.53 -9.79 4.99
CA PHE A 50 -12.50 -9.48 3.99
C PHE A 50 -11.10 -9.34 4.63
N LEU A 51 -10.98 -8.57 5.72
CA LEU A 51 -9.70 -8.37 6.39
C LEU A 51 -9.21 -9.64 7.12
N ARG A 52 -10.11 -10.39 7.77
CA ARG A 52 -9.76 -11.68 8.40
C ARG A 52 -9.30 -12.71 7.36
N LEU A 53 -9.92 -12.72 6.19
CA LEU A 53 -9.51 -13.55 5.06
C LEU A 53 -8.11 -13.17 4.59
N ALA A 54 -7.86 -11.87 4.40
CA ALA A 54 -6.55 -11.37 4.01
C ALA A 54 -5.44 -11.84 4.96
N LEU A 55 -5.68 -11.80 6.29
CA LEU A 55 -4.69 -12.20 7.30
C LEU A 55 -4.20 -13.65 7.17
N LYS A 56 -5.00 -14.57 6.60
CA LYS A 56 -4.56 -15.94 6.32
C LYS A 56 -3.40 -16.00 5.33
N HIS A 57 -3.28 -14.99 4.47
CA HIS A 57 -2.26 -14.89 3.41
C HIS A 57 -1.09 -13.98 3.78
N ASN A 58 -0.89 -13.68 5.07
CA ASN A 58 0.25 -12.92 5.60
C ASN A 58 0.48 -11.57 4.91
N PRO A 59 -0.51 -10.66 4.89
CA PRO A 59 -0.36 -9.36 4.26
C PRO A 59 0.68 -8.53 5.02
N VAL A 60 1.45 -7.72 4.31
CA VAL A 60 2.41 -6.78 4.93
C VAL A 60 1.71 -5.64 5.64
N ASN A 61 0.50 -5.30 5.20
CA ASN A 61 -0.37 -4.32 5.85
C ASN A 61 -1.85 -4.60 5.54
N ILE A 62 -2.72 -4.20 6.44
CA ILE A 62 -4.17 -4.06 6.19
C ILE A 62 -4.61 -2.68 6.63
N GLY A 63 -5.68 -2.16 6.01
CA GLY A 63 -6.10 -0.79 6.22
C GLY A 63 -7.60 -0.56 6.13
N ASP A 64 -8.03 0.47 6.85
CA ASP A 64 -9.32 1.14 6.76
C ASP A 64 -9.05 2.59 6.35
N ALA A 65 -9.63 3.04 5.24
CA ALA A 65 -9.45 4.42 4.73
C ALA A 65 -9.85 5.53 5.71
N SER A 66 -10.67 5.21 6.71
CA SER A 66 -11.14 6.15 7.74
C SER A 66 -10.32 6.12 9.03
N LYS A 67 -9.66 5.00 9.34
CA LYS A 67 -9.01 4.77 10.65
C LYS A 67 -7.55 4.33 10.59
N GLY A 68 -6.97 4.15 9.40
CA GLY A 68 -5.57 3.76 9.23
C GLY A 68 -5.34 2.27 9.11
N GLY A 69 -4.07 1.91 8.98
CA GLY A 69 -3.62 0.52 8.94
C GLY A 69 -3.09 0.00 10.27
N MET A 70 -2.45 -1.17 10.23
CA MET A 70 -1.94 -1.86 11.44
C MET A 70 -0.89 -1.06 12.22
N LEU A 71 -0.24 -0.10 11.55
CA LEU A 71 0.75 0.81 12.13
C LEU A 71 0.21 2.24 12.23
N ARG A 72 -1.09 2.42 12.45
CA ARG A 72 -1.74 3.75 12.48
C ARG A 72 -1.19 4.72 13.56
N PRO A 73 -1.41 6.03 13.37
CA PRO A 73 -1.31 7.01 14.45
C PRO A 73 -2.24 6.63 15.62
N ARG A 74 -1.83 7.05 16.82
CA ARG A 74 -2.53 6.77 18.07
C ARG A 74 -2.90 8.08 18.74
N THR A 75 -4.13 8.20 19.22
CA THR A 75 -4.66 9.42 19.87
C THR A 75 -4.19 9.57 21.31
N ASP A 76 -3.75 8.48 21.94
CA ASP A 76 -3.20 8.45 23.30
C ASP A 76 -1.69 8.71 23.34
N MET A 77 -1.10 9.17 22.23
CA MET A 77 0.33 9.45 22.12
C MET A 77 0.60 10.91 21.74
N ASN A 78 1.77 11.41 22.13
CA ASN A 78 2.26 12.72 21.73
C ASN A 78 3.50 12.59 20.82
N PRO A 79 3.95 13.68 20.15
CA PRO A 79 5.06 13.63 19.20
C PRO A 79 6.40 13.09 19.75
N THR A 80 6.62 13.11 21.07
CA THR A 80 7.86 12.58 21.65
C THR A 80 7.92 11.05 21.63
N ALA A 81 6.77 10.37 21.47
CA ALA A 81 6.67 8.92 21.48
C ALA A 81 7.06 8.26 20.14
N HIS A 82 7.28 9.03 19.06
CA HIS A 82 7.44 8.47 17.71
C HIS A 82 8.48 7.34 17.60
N TRP A 83 9.59 7.46 18.33
CA TRP A 83 10.70 6.51 18.31
C TRP A 83 10.74 5.55 19.50
N ARG A 84 9.88 5.76 20.49
CA ARG A 84 9.83 4.96 21.73
C ARG A 84 8.53 4.18 21.90
N ARG A 85 7.54 4.41 21.02
CA ARG A 85 6.28 3.68 21.02
C ARG A 85 6.46 2.24 20.62
N ASP A 86 5.54 1.41 21.07
CA ASP A 86 5.33 0.08 20.51
C ASP A 86 5.01 0.20 19.00
N GLN A 87 5.75 -0.58 18.22
CA GLN A 87 5.68 -0.67 16.75
C GLN A 87 5.02 -1.96 16.28
N ARG A 88 4.51 -2.79 17.20
CA ARG A 88 3.78 -4.00 16.85
C ARG A 88 2.57 -3.63 16.00
N ALA A 89 2.40 -4.39 14.92
CA ALA A 89 1.21 -4.32 14.09
C ALA A 89 0.01 -4.84 14.88
N ASP A 90 -1.11 -4.12 14.83
CA ASP A 90 -2.35 -4.51 15.51
C ASP A 90 -3.49 -4.65 14.47
N PRO A 91 -3.58 -5.81 13.80
CA PRO A 91 -4.65 -6.06 12.83
C PRO A 91 -6.05 -6.09 13.46
N GLU A 92 -6.19 -6.58 14.69
CA GLU A 92 -7.49 -6.67 15.36
C GLU A 92 -8.03 -5.27 15.68
N GLN A 93 -7.17 -4.30 16.01
CA GLN A 93 -7.59 -2.90 16.14
C GLN A 93 -8.14 -2.32 14.83
N VAL A 94 -7.59 -2.70 13.67
CA VAL A 94 -8.12 -2.27 12.36
C VAL A 94 -9.51 -2.89 12.13
N ILE A 95 -9.64 -4.20 12.34
CA ILE A 95 -10.87 -4.97 12.12
C ILE A 95 -12.00 -4.51 13.06
N ALA A 96 -11.71 -4.40 14.35
CA ALA A 96 -12.67 -3.96 15.36
C ALA A 96 -13.10 -2.49 15.14
N GLY A 97 -12.20 -1.67 14.60
CA GLY A 97 -12.45 -0.27 14.31
C GLY A 97 -13.46 0.00 13.19
N ILE A 98 -13.79 -0.97 12.34
CA ILE A 98 -14.74 -0.74 11.24
C ILE A 98 -16.15 -0.52 11.81
N GLU A 99 -16.74 0.65 11.52
CA GLU A 99 -18.05 1.08 12.02
C GLU A 99 -19.08 1.37 10.91
N GLY A 100 -18.67 1.32 9.64
CA GLY A 100 -19.59 1.57 8.53
C GLY A 100 -18.90 1.72 7.17
N HIS A 101 -19.40 2.68 6.38
CA HIS A 101 -18.91 2.97 5.04
C HIS A 101 -17.44 3.44 5.05
N THR A 102 -16.59 2.64 4.46
CA THR A 102 -15.16 2.92 4.23
C THR A 102 -14.66 2.14 3.01
N THR A 103 -13.37 2.23 2.72
CA THR A 103 -12.64 1.29 1.86
C THR A 103 -11.68 0.50 2.75
N VAL A 104 -11.75 -0.82 2.66
CA VAL A 104 -10.76 -1.70 3.29
C VAL A 104 -9.73 -2.15 2.26
N ALA A 105 -8.49 -2.37 2.72
CA ALA A 105 -7.39 -2.75 1.86
C ALA A 105 -6.51 -3.83 2.51
N ALA A 106 -5.95 -4.71 1.69
CA ALA A 106 -4.89 -5.63 2.04
C ALA A 106 -3.69 -5.43 1.11
N VAL A 107 -2.49 -5.38 1.67
CA VAL A 107 -1.23 -5.13 0.96
C VAL A 107 -0.37 -6.38 1.05
N PHE A 108 0.15 -6.83 -0.08
CA PHE A 108 1.02 -7.99 -0.21
C PHE A 108 2.33 -7.62 -0.90
N ASP A 109 3.40 -8.30 -0.52
CA ASP A 109 4.76 -8.12 -1.08
C ASP A 109 5.15 -9.21 -2.08
N ASN A 110 4.20 -10.06 -2.49
CA ASN A 110 4.41 -11.09 -3.49
C ASN A 110 3.10 -11.42 -4.21
N TYR A 111 3.23 -11.91 -5.44
CA TYR A 111 2.11 -12.19 -6.33
C TYR A 111 1.28 -13.36 -5.81
N GLU A 112 1.93 -14.39 -5.29
CA GLU A 112 1.34 -15.65 -4.86
C GLU A 112 0.34 -15.45 -3.72
N ALA A 113 0.71 -14.66 -2.71
CA ALA A 113 -0.16 -14.31 -1.59
C ALA A 113 -1.37 -13.50 -2.06
N MET A 114 -1.17 -12.50 -2.94
CA MET A 114 -2.27 -11.73 -3.51
C MET A 114 -3.22 -12.61 -4.32
N LYS A 115 -2.69 -13.49 -5.19
CA LYS A 115 -3.50 -14.42 -5.99
C LYS A 115 -4.32 -15.34 -5.09
N ALA A 116 -3.69 -15.99 -4.11
CA ALA A 116 -4.38 -16.90 -3.20
C ALA A 116 -5.51 -16.18 -2.44
N PHE A 117 -5.26 -14.94 -2.01
CA PHE A 117 -6.30 -14.11 -1.40
C PHE A 117 -7.45 -13.79 -2.37
N VAL A 118 -7.15 -13.44 -3.63
CA VAL A 118 -8.18 -13.17 -4.65
C VAL A 118 -8.99 -14.43 -4.99
N GLU A 119 -8.39 -15.62 -4.95
CA GLU A 119 -9.09 -16.91 -5.12
C GLU A 119 -10.10 -17.13 -4.00
N GLU A 120 -9.68 -17.05 -2.73
CA GLU A 120 -10.62 -17.19 -1.59
C GLU A 120 -11.69 -16.08 -1.60
N LEU A 121 -11.32 -14.86 -1.97
CA LEU A 121 -12.25 -13.73 -2.05
C LEU A 121 -13.35 -13.94 -3.09
N LYS A 122 -13.02 -14.61 -4.21
CA LYS A 122 -14.00 -14.98 -5.24
C LYS A 122 -15.01 -15.99 -4.69
N GLU A 123 -14.55 -16.97 -3.91
CA GLU A 123 -15.41 -18.00 -3.30
C GLU A 123 -16.36 -17.40 -2.26
N GLU A 124 -15.87 -16.44 -1.47
CA GLU A 124 -16.66 -15.73 -0.45
C GLU A 124 -17.77 -14.85 -1.03
N ASN A 125 -17.58 -14.32 -2.25
CA ASN A 125 -18.59 -13.59 -3.02
C ASN A 125 -19.40 -12.56 -2.19
N PHE A 126 -18.71 -11.64 -1.51
CA PHE A 126 -19.34 -10.63 -0.63
C PHE A 126 -20.34 -9.68 -1.33
N GLY A 127 -20.42 -9.70 -2.67
CA GLY A 127 -21.30 -8.83 -3.45
C GLY A 127 -20.89 -7.35 -3.47
N ILE A 128 -19.64 -7.05 -3.09
CA ILE A 128 -19.07 -5.68 -3.06
C ILE A 128 -17.96 -5.54 -4.10
N SER A 129 -17.64 -4.29 -4.47
CA SER A 129 -16.63 -4.03 -5.48
C SER A 129 -15.24 -4.35 -4.96
N VAL A 130 -14.44 -5.05 -5.76
CA VAL A 130 -13.03 -5.35 -5.49
C VAL A 130 -12.16 -4.66 -6.54
N ASN A 131 -11.08 -4.01 -6.11
CA ASN A 131 -10.09 -3.41 -6.99
C ASN A 131 -8.69 -3.98 -6.68
N ILE A 132 -7.92 -4.33 -7.71
CA ILE A 132 -6.55 -4.81 -7.59
C ILE A 132 -5.61 -3.76 -8.17
N SER A 133 -4.79 -3.15 -7.32
CA SER A 133 -3.69 -2.28 -7.71
C SER A 133 -2.40 -3.10 -7.76
N ALA A 134 -1.90 -3.33 -8.97
CA ALA A 134 -0.73 -4.15 -9.29
C ALA A 134 -0.17 -3.72 -10.66
N PRO A 135 1.03 -4.19 -11.07
CA PRO A 135 1.41 -4.14 -12.48
C PRO A 135 0.31 -4.75 -13.37
N MET A 136 0.08 -4.16 -14.54
CA MET A 136 -1.06 -4.52 -15.39
C MET A 136 -1.05 -5.99 -15.82
N ASP A 137 0.13 -6.51 -16.17
CA ASP A 137 0.27 -7.90 -16.60
C ASP A 137 -0.01 -8.87 -15.45
N ASP A 138 0.41 -8.55 -14.22
CA ASP A 138 0.13 -9.37 -13.05
C ASP A 138 -1.35 -9.31 -12.66
N ALA A 139 -1.99 -8.13 -12.72
CA ALA A 139 -3.44 -8.03 -12.51
C ALA A 139 -4.22 -8.85 -13.55
N ARG A 140 -3.82 -8.79 -14.82
CA ARG A 140 -4.42 -9.58 -15.91
C ARG A 140 -4.20 -11.08 -15.69
N ARG A 141 -2.97 -11.49 -15.37
CA ARG A 141 -2.60 -12.87 -15.07
C ARG A 141 -3.40 -13.41 -13.89
N CYS A 142 -3.52 -12.65 -12.80
CA CYS A 142 -4.32 -13.02 -11.63
C CYS A 142 -5.76 -13.29 -12.04
N CYS A 143 -6.42 -12.35 -12.71
CA CYS A 143 -7.81 -12.53 -13.14
C CYS A 143 -8.00 -13.73 -14.09
N GLN A 144 -7.06 -13.98 -15.01
CA GLN A 144 -7.12 -15.16 -15.87
C GLN A 144 -7.01 -16.47 -15.07
N GLN A 145 -6.05 -16.54 -14.14
CA GLN A 145 -5.82 -17.73 -13.33
C GLN A 145 -6.96 -18.01 -12.35
N THR A 146 -7.62 -16.97 -11.83
CA THR A 146 -8.76 -17.12 -10.92
C THR A 146 -10.10 -17.22 -11.66
N GLY A 147 -10.12 -17.15 -12.99
CA GLY A 147 -11.33 -17.17 -13.80
C GLY A 147 -12.26 -15.98 -13.51
N ILE A 148 -11.70 -14.80 -13.31
CA ILE A 148 -12.41 -13.52 -13.13
C ILE A 148 -12.34 -12.74 -14.45
N THR A 149 -13.49 -12.31 -14.94
CA THR A 149 -13.54 -11.34 -16.04
C THR A 149 -13.50 -9.93 -15.46
N ARG A 150 -12.45 -9.16 -15.79
CA ARG A 150 -12.29 -7.78 -15.29
C ARG A 150 -13.37 -6.88 -15.89
N HIS A 151 -14.06 -6.12 -15.05
CA HIS A 151 -15.07 -5.14 -15.48
C HIS A 151 -14.44 -3.89 -16.10
N SER A 152 -13.44 -3.32 -15.44
CA SER A 152 -12.79 -2.08 -15.86
C SER A 152 -11.29 -2.13 -15.54
N VAL A 153 -10.54 -1.28 -16.23
CA VAL A 153 -9.09 -1.12 -16.06
C VAL A 153 -8.78 0.36 -16.02
N GLU A 154 -7.94 0.74 -15.07
CA GLU A 154 -7.41 2.09 -14.98
C GLU A 154 -5.92 2.08 -15.28
N TYR A 155 -5.49 2.95 -16.19
CA TYR A 155 -4.09 3.10 -16.57
C TYR A 155 -3.58 4.46 -16.08
N SER A 156 -2.46 4.43 -15.36
CA SER A 156 -1.66 5.63 -15.15
C SER A 156 -0.86 5.89 -16.43
N ILE A 157 -1.03 7.07 -17.03
CA ILE A 157 -0.23 7.50 -18.18
C ILE A 157 1.20 7.92 -17.81
N GLY A 158 1.52 7.90 -16.50
CA GLY A 158 2.81 8.34 -15.96
C GLY A 158 2.81 9.80 -15.52
N PHE A 159 3.98 10.31 -15.13
CA PHE A 159 4.12 11.72 -14.74
C PHE A 159 4.58 12.54 -15.93
N HIS A 160 3.87 13.62 -16.22
CA HIS A 160 4.11 14.50 -17.36
C HIS A 160 4.32 15.95 -16.88
N GLY A 161 5.04 16.76 -17.66
CA GLY A 161 5.26 18.18 -17.40
C GLY A 161 6.65 18.50 -16.86
N ARG A 162 6.74 19.35 -15.82
CA ARG A 162 8.00 19.77 -15.18
C ARG A 162 8.58 18.69 -14.27
N VAL A 163 8.92 17.54 -14.86
CA VAL A 163 9.48 16.37 -14.17
C VAL A 163 10.84 16.67 -13.53
N ASP A 164 11.55 17.69 -14.04
CA ASP A 164 12.78 18.25 -13.47
C ASP A 164 12.60 18.85 -12.06
N LYS A 165 11.35 19.20 -11.68
CA LYS A 165 11.02 19.71 -10.34
C LYS A 165 10.56 18.64 -9.36
N LEU A 166 10.42 17.39 -9.82
CA LEU A 166 10.04 16.30 -8.93
C LEU A 166 11.23 15.94 -8.02
N PRO A 167 10.96 15.34 -6.84
CA PRO A 167 12.02 14.74 -6.03
C PRO A 167 12.82 13.70 -6.81
N ASP A 168 13.99 13.33 -6.30
CA ASP A 168 14.76 12.22 -6.86
C ASP A 168 13.93 10.91 -6.87
N GLY A 169 14.27 9.99 -7.77
CA GLY A 169 13.51 8.77 -8.01
C GLY A 169 13.26 7.94 -6.75
N THR A 170 14.26 7.81 -5.87
CA THR A 170 14.14 7.06 -4.61
C THR A 170 13.15 7.75 -3.65
N THR A 171 13.24 9.07 -3.51
CA THR A 171 12.29 9.86 -2.70
C THR A 171 10.87 9.77 -3.27
N LEU A 172 10.71 9.85 -4.59
CA LEU A 172 9.43 9.69 -5.28
C LEU A 172 8.81 8.31 -5.00
N GLU A 173 9.59 7.24 -5.13
CA GLU A 173 9.13 5.86 -4.91
C GLU A 173 8.55 5.67 -3.50
N LEU A 174 9.18 6.28 -2.48
CA LEU A 174 8.66 6.25 -1.11
C LEU A 174 7.41 7.13 -0.93
N SER A 175 7.46 8.39 -1.38
CA SER A 175 6.38 9.36 -1.16
C SER A 175 5.07 8.98 -1.87
N THR A 176 5.16 8.37 -3.05
CA THR A 176 4.00 8.01 -3.89
C THR A 176 3.35 6.70 -3.49
N MET A 177 4.00 5.90 -2.65
CA MET A 177 3.49 4.60 -2.17
C MET A 177 2.15 4.71 -1.41
N CYS A 178 1.88 5.84 -0.76
CA CYS A 178 0.57 6.11 -0.14
C CYS A 178 -0.56 6.31 -1.17
N GLY A 179 -0.22 6.63 -2.42
CA GLY A 179 -1.14 6.95 -3.53
C GLY A 179 -1.81 8.33 -3.42
N HIS A 180 -2.03 8.83 -2.22
CA HIS A 180 -2.73 10.10 -1.95
C HIS A 180 -1.79 11.27 -1.60
N GLY A 181 -0.47 11.07 -1.66
CA GLY A 181 0.51 12.12 -1.36
C GLY A 181 0.61 12.51 0.13
N MET A 182 0.08 11.70 1.05
CA MET A 182 0.13 11.99 2.50
C MET A 182 1.52 11.79 3.12
N VAL A 183 2.40 11.05 2.44
CA VAL A 183 3.82 10.95 2.80
C VAL A 183 4.56 12.04 2.03
N SER A 184 4.96 13.11 2.71
CA SER A 184 5.66 14.21 2.05
C SER A 184 7.05 13.80 1.54
N ALA A 185 7.47 14.33 0.40
CA ALA A 185 8.79 14.06 -0.17
C ALA A 185 9.93 14.44 0.79
N ASN A 186 9.81 15.58 1.49
CA ASN A 186 10.79 16.00 2.49
C ASN A 186 10.89 14.99 3.64
N PHE A 187 9.77 14.41 4.06
CA PHE A 187 9.77 13.40 5.11
C PHE A 187 10.39 12.09 4.64
N ALA A 188 10.06 11.61 3.43
CA ALA A 188 10.69 10.44 2.83
C ALA A 188 12.21 10.60 2.69
N LYS A 189 12.66 11.74 2.17
CA LYS A 189 14.08 12.10 2.08
C LYS A 189 14.75 12.09 3.46
N LYS A 190 14.10 12.68 4.46
CA LYS A 190 14.64 12.72 5.83
C LYS A 190 14.82 11.32 6.44
N MET A 191 13.91 10.40 6.13
CA MET A 191 14.02 9.01 6.56
C MET A 191 15.22 8.30 5.93
N ILE A 192 15.47 8.52 4.64
CA ILE A 192 16.67 8.01 3.96
C ILE A 192 17.95 8.58 4.61
N GLU A 193 18.00 9.90 4.81
CA GLU A 193 19.16 10.57 5.44
C GLU A 193 19.46 10.01 6.84
N TRP A 194 18.44 9.86 7.68
CA TRP A 194 18.62 9.32 9.03
C TRP A 194 19.09 7.87 9.05
N THR A 195 18.71 7.07 8.06
CA THR A 195 19.25 5.72 7.93
C THR A 195 20.70 5.73 7.45
N LYS A 196 21.07 6.61 6.51
CA LYS A 196 22.47 6.82 6.09
C LYS A 196 23.37 7.28 7.23
N GLU A 197 22.85 8.15 8.10
CA GLU A 197 23.52 8.65 9.31
C GLU A 197 23.56 7.63 10.47
N ASN A 198 23.07 6.40 10.27
CA ASN A 198 22.92 5.35 11.30
C ASN A 198 22.07 5.80 12.51
N ARG A 199 21.19 6.79 12.35
CA ARG A 199 20.30 7.26 13.41
C ARG A 199 19.07 6.38 13.56
N ARG A 200 18.69 5.69 12.48
CA ARG A 200 17.55 4.76 12.40
C ARG A 200 17.89 3.59 11.50
N THR A 201 17.25 2.45 11.73
CA THR A 201 17.34 1.32 10.78
C THR A 201 16.35 1.52 9.61
N PRO A 202 16.55 0.84 8.45
CA PRO A 202 15.58 0.86 7.36
C PRO A 202 14.17 0.43 7.81
N GLU A 203 14.08 -0.55 8.70
CA GLU A 203 12.82 -1.09 9.22
C GLU A 203 12.09 -0.05 10.08
N GLU A 204 12.82 0.67 10.94
CA GLU A 204 12.26 1.75 11.77
C GLU A 204 11.73 2.90 10.90
N ALA A 205 12.50 3.29 9.88
CA ALA A 205 12.16 4.34 8.95
C ALA A 205 10.91 3.98 8.12
N ALA A 206 10.85 2.77 7.56
CA ALA A 206 9.71 2.28 6.79
C ALA A 206 8.42 2.22 7.63
N ARG A 207 8.50 1.69 8.85
CA ARG A 207 7.35 1.67 9.78
C ARG A 207 6.91 3.08 10.18
N TYR A 208 7.83 4.03 10.26
CA TYR A 208 7.48 5.40 10.59
C TYR A 208 6.75 6.10 9.43
N LEU A 209 7.21 5.92 8.19
CA LEU A 209 6.53 6.43 6.98
C LEU A 209 5.09 5.92 6.89
N ALA A 210 4.87 4.63 7.16
CA ALA A 210 3.55 4.02 7.08
C ALA A 210 2.48 4.68 7.95
N ARG A 211 2.85 5.31 9.08
CA ARG A 211 1.92 6.00 9.98
C ARG A 211 1.22 7.18 9.31
N PHE A 212 1.87 7.81 8.33
CA PHE A 212 1.33 8.96 7.62
C PHE A 212 0.48 8.54 6.42
N CYS A 213 0.45 7.25 6.09
CA CYS A 213 -0.53 6.69 5.18
C CYS A 213 -1.83 6.38 5.94
N ILE A 214 -2.76 7.36 5.92
CA ILE A 214 -4.01 7.31 6.69
C ILE A 214 -4.97 6.18 6.28
N CYS A 215 -4.76 5.54 5.12
CA CYS A 215 -5.59 4.44 4.64
C CYS A 215 -4.91 3.06 4.77
N GLY A 216 -3.68 2.99 5.26
CA GLY A 216 -2.99 1.72 5.53
C GLY A 216 -2.46 0.97 4.30
N VAL A 217 -2.44 1.57 3.11
CA VAL A 217 -1.96 0.90 1.88
C VAL A 217 -0.43 0.93 1.69
N PHE A 218 0.30 1.59 2.60
CA PHE A 218 1.74 1.74 2.50
C PHE A 218 2.43 0.40 2.76
N ASN A 219 3.30 0.00 1.83
CA ASN A 219 4.01 -1.27 1.87
C ASN A 219 5.37 -1.11 2.59
N ILE A 220 5.38 -1.48 3.86
CA ILE A 220 6.58 -1.34 4.71
C ILE A 220 7.76 -2.19 4.23
N ARG A 221 7.52 -3.35 3.60
CA ARG A 221 8.59 -4.22 3.11
C ARG A 221 9.28 -3.63 1.89
N ARG A 222 8.49 -3.12 0.94
CA ARG A 222 9.03 -2.39 -0.19
C ARG A 222 9.79 -1.13 0.26
N ALA A 223 9.23 -0.36 1.19
CA ALA A 223 9.90 0.83 1.72
C ALA A 223 11.24 0.51 2.41
N GLU A 224 11.29 -0.56 3.22
CA GLU A 224 12.52 -1.06 3.84
C GLU A 224 13.59 -1.38 2.78
N ARG A 225 13.21 -2.09 1.71
CA ARG A 225 14.11 -2.42 0.59
C ARG A 225 14.66 -1.18 -0.10
N ILE A 226 13.79 -0.22 -0.46
CA ILE A 226 14.17 1.03 -1.14
C ILE A 226 15.17 1.81 -0.28
N ILE A 227 14.88 1.95 1.03
CA ILE A 227 15.77 2.67 1.96
C ILE A 227 17.12 1.94 2.07
N ARG A 228 17.12 0.61 2.18
CA ARG A 228 18.36 -0.19 2.25
C ARG A 228 19.21 -0.04 0.99
N GLN A 229 18.60 -0.05 -0.19
CA GLN A 229 19.29 0.18 -1.46
C GLN A 229 19.89 1.60 -1.53
N ALA A 230 19.13 2.61 -1.11
CA ALA A 230 19.60 4.00 -1.06
C ALA A 230 20.80 4.20 -0.13
N CYS A 231 20.90 3.44 0.96
CA CYS A 231 22.04 3.45 1.87
C CYS A 231 23.26 2.70 1.31
N ALA A 232 23.05 1.66 0.49
CA ALA A 232 24.13 0.88 -0.11
C ALA A 232 24.89 1.66 -1.21
N LEU A 233 24.20 2.53 -1.96
CA LEU A 233 24.77 3.35 -3.03
C LEU A 233 25.76 4.44 -2.57
N GLN A 234 25.98 4.61 -1.26
CA GLN A 234 26.93 5.57 -0.68
C GLN A 234 28.15 4.92 -0.01
N ARG A 235 28.27 3.58 -0.07
CA ARG A 235 29.48 2.86 0.33
C ARG A 235 30.35 2.58 -0.88
#